data_AF-A0AAW9IZS1-F1
#
_entry.id   AF-A0AAW9IZS1-F1
#
_cell.length_a   1.000
_cell.length_b   1.000
_cell.length_c   1.000
_cell.angle_alpha   90.00
_cell.angle_beta   90.00
_cell.angle_gamma   90.00
#
_symmetry.space_group_name_H-M   'P 1'
#
loop_
_entity.id
_entity.type
_entity.pdbx_description
1 polymer ?
#
loop_
_entity_poly.entity_id
_entity_poly.type
_entity_poly.pdbx_seq_one_letter_code
_entity_poly.pdbx_strand_id
1 'polypeptide(L)'
;VSILVGGMGLIYIVYYFTKNGFKLDLNVVNFTFLFLSILLHGTPRKFLNAAASGVKATTGIIIQFPFYAGIMGMMVGASASGISLGGTIANGIIGIANQSTLPILSLLSTAFCTIFIPSGGGEWALQAPIIMPAAQQLGVNASVAAMSIAWGDAWACLIQPFWALPALAIAGLNARDIMGFCIVDLL
;
A
#
# COMPACT_ATOMS: atom_id res chain seq x y z
N VAL A 1 -25.71 8.55 20.11
CA VAL A 1 -24.29 8.99 19.97
C VAL A 1 -23.68 8.50 18.66
N SER A 2 -23.54 7.20 18.39
CA SER A 2 -22.93 6.72 17.12
C SER A 2 -23.63 7.21 15.86
N ILE A 3 -24.97 7.21 15.82
CA ILE A 3 -25.71 7.71 14.65
C ILE A 3 -25.42 9.19 14.40
N LEU A 4 -25.33 10.00 15.46
CA LEU A 4 -25.01 11.43 15.35
C LEU A 4 -23.55 11.63 14.90
N VAL A 5 -22.59 11.03 15.61
CA VAL A 5 -21.15 11.18 15.32
C VAL A 5 -20.80 10.61 13.95
N GLY A 6 -21.26 9.39 13.67
CA GLY A 6 -21.10 8.71 12.39
C GLY A 6 -21.78 9.45 11.23
N GLY A 7 -23.01 9.90 11.45
CA GLY A 7 -23.78 10.67 10.48
C GLY A 7 -23.12 12.01 10.13
N MET A 8 -22.58 12.73 11.12
CA MET A 8 -21.80 13.95 10.88
C MET A 8 -20.57 13.68 10.01
N GLY A 9 -19.87 12.56 10.26
CA GLY A 9 -18.75 12.14 9.43
C GLY A 9 -19.16 11.85 7.98
N LEU A 10 -20.26 11.13 7.76
CA LEU A 10 -20.77 10.87 6.42
C LEU A 10 -21.23 12.13 5.69
N ILE A 11 -21.89 13.06 6.40
CA ILE A 11 -22.29 14.36 5.85
C ILE A 11 -21.05 15.14 5.41
N TYR A 12 -19.98 15.14 6.21
CA TYR A 12 -18.71 15.76 5.83
C TYR A 12 -18.11 15.12 4.58
N ILE A 13 -18.15 13.80 4.45
CA ILE A 13 -17.62 13.09 3.27
C ILE A 13 -18.41 13.49 2.01
N VAL A 14 -19.74 13.53 2.08
CA VAL A 14 -20.59 13.99 0.97
C VAL A 14 -20.25 15.44 0.63
N TYR A 15 -20.17 16.32 1.64
CA TYR A 15 -19.79 17.71 1.45
C TYR A 15 -18.41 17.84 0.79
N TYR A 16 -17.41 17.08 1.24
CA TYR A 16 -16.07 17.08 0.68
C TYR A 16 -16.08 16.73 -0.82
N PHE A 17 -16.76 15.65 -1.22
CA PHE A 17 -16.83 15.26 -2.63
C PHE A 17 -17.63 16.27 -3.48
N THR A 18 -18.66 16.90 -2.92
CA THR A 18 -19.40 17.96 -3.65
C THR A 18 -18.57 19.23 -3.90
N LYS A 19 -17.64 19.56 -2.99
CA LYS A 19 -16.82 20.78 -3.11
C LYS A 19 -15.52 20.56 -3.86
N ASN A 20 -14.87 19.41 -3.65
CA ASN A 20 -13.54 19.14 -4.16
C ASN A 20 -13.53 18.22 -5.39
N GLY A 21 -14.68 17.66 -5.77
CA GLY A 21 -14.78 16.62 -6.79
C GLY A 21 -14.26 15.27 -6.27
N PHE A 22 -14.01 14.31 -7.17
CA PHE A 22 -13.48 12.98 -6.82
C PHE A 22 -11.98 13.02 -6.53
N LYS A 23 -11.59 13.74 -5.47
CA LYS A 23 -10.21 13.79 -4.97
C LYS A 23 -10.07 12.82 -3.82
N LEU A 24 -9.71 11.58 -4.14
CA LEU A 24 -9.49 10.55 -3.15
C LEU A 24 -8.05 10.65 -2.63
N ASP A 25 -7.88 10.99 -1.35
CA ASP A 25 -6.60 10.90 -0.66
C ASP A 25 -6.69 9.94 0.53
N LEU A 26 -5.54 9.60 1.10
CA LEU A 26 -5.47 8.64 2.22
C LEU A 26 -6.22 9.15 3.46
N ASN A 27 -6.29 10.46 3.68
CA ASN A 27 -6.99 11.02 4.83
C ASN A 27 -8.49 10.87 4.68
N VAL A 28 -9.04 11.14 3.49
CA VAL A 28 -10.47 10.98 3.18
C VAL A 28 -10.87 9.51 3.31
N VAL A 29 -10.02 8.59 2.83
CA VAL A 29 -10.27 7.14 2.96
C VAL A 29 -10.26 6.71 4.42
N ASN A 30 -9.25 7.10 5.20
CA ASN A 30 -9.16 6.79 6.63
C ASN A 30 -10.33 7.37 7.42
N PHE A 31 -10.69 8.62 7.14
CA PHE A 31 -11.85 9.28 7.73
C PHE A 31 -13.15 8.50 7.40
N THR A 32 -13.31 8.10 6.14
CA THR A 32 -14.46 7.30 5.70
C THR A 32 -14.56 5.98 6.46
N PHE A 33 -13.47 5.21 6.55
CA PHE A 33 -13.47 3.95 7.29
C PHE A 33 -13.72 4.14 8.79
N LEU A 34 -13.18 5.20 9.42
CA LEU A 34 -13.42 5.48 10.83
C LEU A 34 -14.91 5.71 11.12
N PHE A 35 -15.55 6.62 10.39
CA PHE A 35 -16.95 6.98 10.65
C PHE A 35 -17.92 5.88 10.22
N LEU A 36 -17.64 5.16 9.12
CA LEU A 36 -18.39 3.95 8.77
C LEU A 36 -18.26 2.88 9.86
N SER A 37 -17.07 2.65 10.40
CA SER A 37 -16.86 1.67 11.47
C SER A 37 -17.65 2.04 12.75
N ILE A 38 -17.68 3.32 13.12
CA ILE A 38 -18.47 3.81 14.27
C ILE A 38 -19.98 3.58 14.06
N LEU A 39 -20.48 3.74 12.83
CA LEU A 39 -21.88 3.49 12.48
C LEU A 39 -22.21 1.99 12.51
N LEU A 40 -21.41 1.17 11.83
CA LEU A 40 -21.65 -0.27 11.71
C LEU A 40 -21.55 -1.00 13.05
N HIS A 41 -20.72 -0.52 13.99
CA HIS A 41 -20.62 -1.09 15.33
C HIS A 41 -21.69 -0.57 16.31
N GLY A 42 -22.50 0.41 15.91
CA GLY A 42 -23.65 0.92 16.65
C GLY A 42 -23.36 1.76 17.91
N THR A 43 -22.23 1.53 18.60
CA THR A 43 -21.75 2.39 19.70
C THR A 43 -20.23 2.60 19.61
N PRO A 44 -19.69 3.76 20.05
CA PRO A 44 -18.23 3.98 20.01
C PRO A 44 -17.48 2.97 20.89
N ARG A 45 -18.10 2.53 21.99
CA ARG A 45 -17.53 1.49 22.87
C ARG A 45 -17.42 0.14 22.15
N LYS A 46 -18.42 -0.27 21.37
CA LYS A 46 -18.35 -1.50 20.56
C LYS A 46 -17.27 -1.39 19.50
N PHE A 47 -17.14 -0.23 18.84
CA PHE A 47 -16.04 0.04 17.91
C PHE A 47 -14.67 -0.08 18.59
N LEU A 48 -14.47 0.59 19.73
CA LEU A 48 -13.19 0.53 20.46
C LEU A 48 -12.82 -0.90 20.90
N ASN A 49 -13.80 -1.67 21.38
CA ASN A 49 -13.58 -3.07 21.74
C ASN A 49 -13.19 -3.92 20.51
N ALA A 50 -13.87 -3.73 19.38
CA ALA A 50 -13.55 -4.42 18.13
C ALA A 50 -12.16 -4.01 17.60
N ALA A 51 -11.85 -2.71 17.62
CA ALA A 51 -10.55 -2.18 17.22
C ALA A 51 -9.42 -2.73 18.10
N ALA A 52 -9.59 -2.76 19.43
CA ALA A 52 -8.61 -3.34 20.35
C ALA A 52 -8.38 -4.83 20.08
N SER A 53 -9.42 -5.58 19.70
CA SER A 53 -9.28 -6.97 19.28
C SER A 53 -8.53 -7.10 17.95
N GLY A 54 -8.84 -6.25 16.96
CA GLY A 54 -8.16 -6.21 15.67
C GLY A 54 -6.67 -5.87 15.79
N VAL A 55 -6.33 -4.90 16.66
CA VAL A 55 -4.94 -4.50 16.95
C VAL A 55 -4.11 -5.69 17.40
N LYS A 56 -4.65 -6.60 18.23
CA LYS A 56 -3.91 -7.81 18.65
C LYS A 56 -3.49 -8.65 17.46
N ALA A 57 -4.39 -8.85 16.48
CA ALA A 57 -4.11 -9.61 15.27
C ALA A 57 -3.14 -8.88 14.32
N THR A 58 -3.08 -7.55 14.36
CA THR A 58 -2.22 -6.73 13.49
C THR A 58 -1.01 -6.12 14.20
N THR A 59 -0.67 -6.57 15.42
CA THR A 59 0.40 -5.98 16.26
C THR A 59 1.72 -5.90 15.51
N GLY A 60 2.12 -6.98 14.83
CA GLY A 60 3.35 -7.04 14.05
C GLY A 60 3.36 -6.03 12.91
N ILE A 61 2.22 -5.81 12.25
CA ILE A 61 2.08 -4.84 11.15
C ILE A 61 2.23 -3.41 11.70
N ILE A 62 1.57 -3.10 12.81
CA ILE A 62 1.62 -1.77 13.45
C ILE A 62 3.07 -1.39 13.80
N ILE A 63 3.88 -2.34 14.28
CA ILE A 63 5.29 -2.10 14.61
C ILE A 63 6.14 -1.88 13.36
N GLN A 64 5.83 -2.53 12.24
CA GLN A 64 6.61 -2.41 11.00
C GLN A 64 6.42 -1.07 10.29
N PHE A 65 5.21 -0.49 10.33
CA PHE A 65 4.88 0.75 9.61
C PHE A 65 5.79 1.95 9.96
N PRO A 66 6.15 2.20 11.24
CA PRO A 66 7.14 3.21 11.60
C PRO A 66 8.51 3.00 10.96
N PHE A 67 8.97 1.75 10.82
CA PHE A 67 10.25 1.46 10.17
C PHE A 67 10.18 1.75 8.66
N TYR A 68 9.08 1.36 7.99
CA TYR A 68 8.88 1.71 6.59
C TYR A 68 8.80 3.22 6.38
N ALA A 69 8.13 3.95 7.26
CA ALA A 69 8.10 5.40 7.23
C ALA A 69 9.51 6.00 7.42
N GLY A 70 10.33 5.42 8.30
CA GLY A 70 11.74 5.80 8.46
C GLY A 70 12.58 5.56 7.19
N ILE A 71 12.43 4.40 6.55
CA ILE A 71 13.09 4.09 5.27
C ILE A 71 12.65 5.07 4.19
N MET A 72 11.35 5.28 4.03
CA MET A 72 10.80 6.26 3.09
C MET A 72 11.34 7.67 3.37
N GLY A 73 11.46 8.05 4.64
CA GLY A 73 12.06 9.31 5.07
C GLY A 73 13.52 9.44 4.64
N MET A 74 14.33 8.37 4.74
CA MET A 74 15.71 8.35 4.22
C MET A 74 15.76 8.43 2.69
N MET A 75 14.78 7.82 2.00
CA MET A 75 14.72 7.79 0.54
C MET A 75 14.29 9.14 -0.06
N VAL A 76 13.31 9.80 0.55
CA VAL A 76 12.75 11.09 0.08
C VAL A 76 13.49 12.28 0.67
N GLY A 77 14.09 12.13 1.85
CA GLY A 77 14.83 13.16 2.55
C GLY A 77 15.92 13.77 1.67
N ALA A 78 15.82 15.08 1.42
CA ALA A 78 16.78 15.81 0.62
C ALA A 78 17.92 16.35 1.51
N SER A 79 19.14 16.29 1.00
CA SER A 79 20.29 17.00 1.57
C SER A 79 20.09 18.52 1.49
N ALA A 80 20.98 19.29 2.13
CA ALA A 80 21.03 20.75 1.97
C ALA A 80 21.18 21.22 0.49
N SER A 81 21.66 20.35 -0.40
CA SER A 81 21.74 20.60 -1.85
C SER A 81 20.50 20.15 -2.63
N GLY A 82 19.43 19.70 -1.96
CA GLY A 82 18.18 19.26 -2.59
C GLY A 82 18.22 17.85 -3.18
N ILE A 83 19.30 17.08 -2.95
CA ILE A 83 19.47 15.73 -3.49
C ILE A 83 18.92 14.71 -2.50
N SER A 84 18.00 13.86 -2.94
CA SER A 84 17.53 12.71 -2.16
C SER A 84 18.17 11.40 -2.64
N LEU A 85 18.25 10.42 -1.74
CA LEU A 85 18.78 9.09 -2.07
C LEU A 85 17.93 8.42 -3.15
N GLY A 86 16.60 8.47 -3.01
CA GLY A 86 15.67 7.97 -4.01
C GLY A 86 15.82 8.65 -5.36
N GLY A 87 16.01 9.98 -5.38
CA GLY A 87 16.28 10.73 -6.61
C GLY A 87 17.60 10.34 -7.28
N THR A 88 18.63 10.03 -6.50
CA THR A 88 19.93 9.60 -7.02
C THR A 88 19.84 8.23 -7.69
N ILE A 89 19.16 7.29 -7.02
CA ILE A 89 18.91 5.94 -7.57
C ILE A 89 18.01 6.04 -8.81
N ALA A 90 16.97 6.87 -8.77
CA ALA A 90 16.07 7.12 -9.90
C ALA A 90 16.84 7.63 -11.12
N ASN A 91 17.77 8.59 -10.96
CA ASN A 91 18.60 9.10 -12.05
C ASN A 91 19.50 8.01 -12.66
N GLY A 92 20.01 7.08 -11.84
CA GLY A 92 20.73 5.90 -12.33
C GLY A 92 19.85 4.99 -13.19
N ILE A 93 18.60 4.76 -12.78
CA ILE A 93 17.62 3.98 -13.55
C ILE A 93 17.26 4.66 -14.87
N ILE A 94 17.08 5.99 -14.88
CA ILE A 94 16.82 6.77 -16.10
C ILE A 94 17.96 6.59 -17.13
N GLY A 95 19.20 6.39 -16.68
CA GLY A 95 20.33 6.12 -17.58
C GLY A 95 20.26 4.79 -18.33
N ILE A 96 19.39 3.87 -17.90
CA ILE A 96 19.25 2.50 -18.45
C ILE A 96 17.85 2.27 -19.03
N ALA A 97 16.83 2.89 -18.46
CA ALA A 97 15.43 2.72 -18.83
C ALA A 97 14.91 3.82 -19.76
N ASN A 98 13.84 3.51 -20.49
CA ASN A 98 13.08 4.46 -21.31
C ASN A 98 11.58 4.32 -21.04
N GLN A 99 10.75 5.09 -21.73
CA GLN A 99 9.30 5.13 -21.51
C GLN A 99 8.62 3.75 -21.61
N SER A 100 9.13 2.87 -22.48
CA SER A 100 8.56 1.53 -22.69
C SER A 100 9.15 0.48 -21.74
N THR A 101 10.42 0.61 -21.35
CA THR A 101 11.10 -0.39 -20.51
C THR A 101 10.93 -0.12 -19.01
N LEU A 102 10.73 1.13 -18.59
CA LEU A 102 10.56 1.47 -17.19
C LEU A 102 9.41 0.69 -16.52
N PRO A 103 8.19 0.61 -17.06
CA PRO A 103 7.10 -0.13 -16.42
C PRO A 103 7.43 -1.62 -16.17
N ILE A 104 8.18 -2.25 -17.07
CA ILE A 104 8.57 -3.67 -16.95
C ILE A 104 9.65 -3.82 -15.89
N LEU A 105 10.67 -2.95 -15.92
CA LEU A 105 11.75 -2.96 -14.94
C LEU A 105 11.23 -2.67 -13.53
N SER A 106 10.29 -1.73 -13.39
CA SER A 106 9.59 -1.42 -12.16
C SER A 106 8.79 -2.61 -11.62
N LEU A 107 8.10 -3.35 -12.49
CA LEU A 107 7.38 -4.56 -12.10
C LEU A 107 8.34 -5.62 -11.57
N LEU A 108 9.42 -5.90 -12.31
CA LEU A 108 10.41 -6.92 -11.92
C LEU A 108 11.18 -6.55 -10.65
N SER A 109 11.58 -5.28 -10.50
CA SER A 109 12.26 -4.81 -9.29
C SER A 109 11.36 -4.90 -8.07
N THR A 110 10.09 -4.51 -8.23
CA THR A 110 9.10 -4.60 -7.15
C THR A 110 8.84 -6.05 -6.78
N ALA A 111 8.64 -6.92 -7.77
CA ALA A 111 8.46 -8.34 -7.54
C ALA A 111 9.63 -8.99 -6.79
N PHE A 112 10.86 -8.64 -7.15
CA PHE A 112 12.06 -9.12 -6.45
C PHE A 112 12.10 -8.65 -4.99
N CYS A 113 11.80 -7.38 -4.73
CA CYS A 113 11.77 -6.81 -3.38
C CYS A 113 10.64 -7.43 -2.52
N THR A 114 9.47 -7.67 -3.10
CA THR A 114 8.32 -8.29 -2.42
C THR A 114 8.61 -9.70 -1.88
N ILE A 115 9.53 -10.46 -2.49
CA ILE A 115 9.98 -11.77 -1.95
C ILE A 115 10.55 -11.62 -0.53
N PHE A 116 11.17 -10.47 -0.23
CA PHE A 116 11.75 -10.15 1.08
C PHE A 116 10.80 -9.34 1.96
N ILE A 117 9.91 -8.54 1.35
CA ILE A 117 8.99 -7.63 2.03
C ILE A 117 7.57 -7.87 1.50
N PRO A 118 6.86 -8.92 1.97
CA PRO A 118 5.52 -9.26 1.47
C PRO A 118 4.46 -8.34 2.09
N SER A 119 4.51 -7.06 1.74
CA SER A 119 3.66 -6.01 2.29
C SER A 119 3.50 -4.87 1.27
N GLY A 120 2.33 -4.76 0.63
CA GLY A 120 2.10 -3.71 -0.37
C GLY A 120 2.26 -2.28 0.15
N GLY A 121 1.96 -2.02 1.43
CA GLY A 121 2.22 -0.71 2.04
C GLY A 121 3.71 -0.43 2.27
N GLY A 122 4.48 -1.45 2.68
CA GLY A 122 5.93 -1.36 2.85
C GLY A 122 6.64 -1.23 1.50
N GLU A 123 6.19 -1.97 0.50
CA GLU A 123 6.73 -1.96 -0.85
C GLU A 123 6.48 -0.60 -1.53
N TRP A 124 5.29 -0.04 -1.38
CA TRP A 124 5.01 1.33 -1.82
C TRP A 124 5.95 2.35 -1.17
N ALA A 125 6.18 2.23 0.14
CA ALA A 125 7.07 3.12 0.87
C ALA A 125 8.54 3.02 0.41
N LEU A 126 8.96 1.87 -0.10
CA LEU A 126 10.31 1.64 -0.63
C LEU A 126 10.46 2.07 -2.10
N GLN A 127 9.55 1.62 -2.96
CA GLN A 127 9.68 1.73 -4.41
C GLN A 127 9.17 3.06 -4.98
N ALA A 128 8.05 3.59 -4.46
CA ALA A 128 7.43 4.78 -5.03
C ALA A 128 8.37 6.01 -5.03
N PRO A 129 9.19 6.26 -3.98
CA PRO A 129 10.19 7.33 -3.99
C PRO A 129 11.26 7.24 -5.10
N ILE A 130 11.45 6.08 -5.69
CA ILE A 130 12.44 5.83 -6.75
C ILE A 130 11.76 5.86 -8.12
N ILE A 131 10.69 5.07 -8.27
CA ILE A 131 10.07 4.81 -9.57
C ILE A 131 9.18 5.97 -10.02
N MET A 132 8.45 6.62 -9.11
CA MET A 132 7.53 7.70 -9.49
C MET A 132 8.27 8.93 -10.05
N PRO A 133 9.39 9.39 -9.46
CA PRO A 133 10.20 10.45 -10.06
C PRO A 133 10.82 10.05 -11.40
N ALA A 134 11.31 8.80 -11.53
CA ALA A 134 11.85 8.31 -12.80
C ALA A 134 10.80 8.29 -13.91
N ALA A 135 9.59 7.83 -13.59
CA ALA A 135 8.45 7.82 -14.50
C ALA A 135 8.09 9.24 -14.97
N GLN A 136 8.06 10.20 -14.04
CA GLN A 136 7.78 11.60 -14.37
C GLN A 136 8.81 12.17 -15.35
N GLN A 137 10.11 11.91 -15.13
CA GLN A 137 11.18 12.39 -16.02
C GLN A 137 11.16 11.73 -17.40
N LEU A 138 10.82 10.44 -17.46
CA LEU A 138 10.72 9.68 -18.72
C LEU A 138 9.38 9.86 -19.44
N GLY A 139 8.47 10.68 -18.91
CA GLY A 139 7.14 10.90 -19.50
C GLY A 139 6.21 9.67 -19.42
N VAL A 140 6.47 8.74 -18.51
CA VAL A 140 5.58 7.61 -18.23
C VAL A 140 4.42 8.09 -17.36
N ASN A 141 3.20 7.67 -17.69
CA ASN A 141 2.04 8.04 -16.89
C ASN A 141 2.18 7.53 -15.45
N ALA A 142 1.92 8.39 -14.46
CA ALA A 142 1.97 8.05 -13.05
C ALA A 142 1.09 6.85 -12.70
N SER A 143 -0.07 6.68 -13.36
CA SER A 143 -0.94 5.51 -13.16
C SER A 143 -0.27 4.21 -13.64
N VAL A 144 0.44 4.24 -14.76
CA VAL A 144 1.17 3.07 -15.28
C VAL A 144 2.31 2.73 -14.34
N ALA A 145 3.10 3.71 -13.90
CA ALA A 145 4.19 3.49 -12.96
C ALA A 145 3.68 2.93 -11.61
N ALA A 146 2.61 3.49 -11.06
CA ALA A 146 2.00 3.01 -9.84
C ALA A 146 1.45 1.58 -10.00
N MET A 147 0.81 1.28 -11.13
CA MET A 147 0.30 -0.06 -11.43
C MET A 147 1.41 -1.08 -11.65
N SER A 148 2.55 -0.68 -12.22
CA SER A 148 3.72 -1.56 -12.34
C SER A 148 4.26 -1.97 -10.97
N ILE A 149 4.32 -1.04 -10.01
CA ILE A 149 4.67 -1.36 -8.62
C ILE A 149 3.62 -2.32 -8.04
N ALA A 150 2.34 -1.94 -8.09
CA ALA A 150 1.25 -2.74 -7.52
C ALA A 150 1.18 -4.17 -8.08
N TRP A 151 1.37 -4.33 -9.39
CA TRP A 151 1.37 -5.64 -10.03
C TRP A 151 2.62 -6.45 -9.73
N GLY A 152 3.79 -5.82 -9.63
CA GLY A 152 5.00 -6.51 -9.19
C GLY A 152 4.83 -7.10 -7.79
N ASP A 153 4.25 -6.32 -6.88
CA ASP A 153 3.93 -6.78 -5.52
C ASP A 153 2.89 -7.90 -5.51
N ALA A 154 1.75 -7.71 -6.17
CA ALA A 154 0.70 -8.72 -6.23
C ALA A 154 1.18 -10.04 -6.86
N TRP A 155 1.96 -9.95 -7.94
CA TRP A 155 2.53 -11.11 -8.63
C TRP A 155 3.49 -11.88 -7.70
N ALA A 156 4.49 -11.22 -7.11
CA ALA A 156 5.42 -11.90 -6.20
C ALA A 156 4.74 -12.43 -4.91
N CYS A 157 3.67 -11.79 -4.44
CA CYS A 157 2.88 -12.27 -3.30
C CYS A 157 2.16 -13.61 -3.56
N LEU A 158 2.04 -14.07 -4.82
CA LEU A 158 1.54 -15.42 -5.10
C LEU A 158 2.57 -16.50 -4.72
N ILE A 159 3.88 -16.19 -4.77
CA ILE A 159 4.93 -17.15 -4.36
C ILE A 159 4.78 -17.52 -2.88
N GLN A 160 4.43 -16.54 -2.04
CA GLN A 160 4.25 -16.70 -0.59
C GLN A 160 2.83 -16.24 -0.21
N PRO A 161 1.86 -17.16 -0.13
CA PRO A 161 0.45 -16.80 0.02
C PRO A 161 0.09 -16.43 1.47
N PHE A 162 0.86 -15.54 2.09
CA PHE A 162 0.59 -15.03 3.44
C PHE A 162 -0.75 -14.30 3.50
N TRP A 163 -1.16 -13.68 2.39
CA TRP A 163 -2.48 -13.07 2.23
C TRP A 163 -3.62 -14.09 2.37
N ALA A 164 -3.38 -15.37 2.06
CA ALA A 164 -4.39 -16.41 2.12
C ALA A 164 -4.53 -17.05 3.52
N LEU A 165 -3.63 -16.76 4.47
CA LEU A 165 -3.63 -17.40 5.79
C LEU A 165 -4.97 -17.33 6.54
N PRO A 166 -5.71 -16.20 6.54
CA PRO A 166 -7.02 -16.17 7.19
C PRO A 166 -8.04 -17.10 6.54
N ALA A 167 -8.04 -17.20 5.20
CA ALA A 167 -8.94 -18.08 4.46
C ALA A 167 -8.55 -19.56 4.65
N LEU A 168 -7.25 -19.86 4.63
CA LEU A 168 -6.71 -21.18 4.89
C LEU A 168 -7.02 -21.67 6.31
N ALA A 169 -6.94 -20.78 7.31
CA ALA A 169 -7.29 -21.11 8.69
C ALA A 169 -8.76 -21.52 8.85
N ILE A 170 -9.67 -20.90 8.09
CA ILE A 170 -11.09 -21.28 8.06
C ILE A 170 -11.28 -22.63 7.34
N ALA A 171 -10.54 -22.86 6.26
CA ALA A 171 -10.59 -24.09 5.48
C ALA A 171 -9.85 -25.28 6.14
N GLY A 172 -9.11 -25.06 7.23
CA GLY A 172 -8.28 -26.08 7.87
C GLY A 172 -7.07 -26.50 7.03
N LEU A 173 -6.62 -25.63 6.12
CA LEU A 173 -5.50 -25.87 5.22
C LEU A 173 -4.24 -25.14 5.68
N ASN A 174 -3.08 -25.66 5.32
CA ASN A 174 -1.79 -25.00 5.51
C ASN A 174 -1.40 -24.22 4.25
N ALA A 175 -0.54 -23.21 4.38
CA ALA A 175 -0.02 -22.45 3.23
C ALA A 175 0.60 -23.35 2.15
N ARG A 176 1.28 -24.43 2.57
CA ARG A 176 1.88 -25.42 1.66
C ARG A 176 0.87 -26.10 0.73
N ASP A 177 -0.39 -26.21 1.15
CA ASP A 177 -1.42 -26.91 0.38
C ASP A 177 -1.83 -26.12 -0.87
N ILE A 178 -1.62 -24.80 -0.89
CA ILE A 178 -1.96 -23.94 -2.03
C ILE A 178 -0.74 -23.37 -2.77
N MET A 179 0.45 -23.38 -2.17
CA MET A 179 1.67 -22.80 -2.78
C MET A 179 1.93 -23.33 -4.21
N GLY A 180 1.69 -24.61 -4.45
CA GLY A 180 1.86 -25.20 -5.79
C GLY A 180 0.94 -24.59 -6.84
N PHE A 181 -0.33 -24.33 -6.48
CA PHE A 181 -1.28 -23.65 -7.37
C PHE A 181 -0.89 -22.20 -7.60
N CYS A 182 -0.48 -21.49 -6.55
CA CYS A 182 -0.06 -20.10 -6.68
C CYS A 182 1.20 -19.94 -7.53
N ILE A 183 2.13 -20.90 -7.51
CA ILE A 183 3.31 -20.89 -8.39
C ILE A 183 2.93 -21.17 -9.85
N VAL A 184 1.98 -22.07 -10.11
CA VAL A 184 1.50 -22.33 -11.48
C VAL A 184 0.77 -21.12 -12.05
N ASP A 185 0.02 -20.39 -11.21
CA ASP A 185 -0.69 -19.15 -11.61
C ASP A 185 0.26 -18.00 -11.99
N LEU A 186 1.56 -18.10 -11.68
CA LEU A 186 2.58 -17.14 -12.08
C LEU A 186 3.05 -17.31 -13.53
N LEU A 187 2.83 -18.47 -14.15
CA LEU A 187 3.29 -18.85 -15.49
C LEU A 187 2.32 -18.41 -16.59
#